data_AF-A0AA91QUH7-F1
#
_entry.id   AF-A0AA91QUH7-F1
#
_cell.length_a   1.000
_cell.length_b   1.000
_cell.length_c   1.000
_cell.angle_alpha   90.00
_cell.angle_beta   90.00
_cell.angle_gamma   90.00
#
_symmetry.space_group_name_H-M   'P 1'
#
loop_
_entity.id
_entity.type
_entity.pdbx_description
1 polymer ?
#
loop_
_entity_poly.entity_id
_entity_poly.type
_entity_poly.pdbx_seq_one_letter_code
_entity_poly.pdbx_strand_id
1 'polypeptide(L)'
;MLRDFSIQSLFMGLLIAFVGFASSFAVVLHGLGGVGATEAQAASGLMALSISMGVCAIILSAATRLPISIAWSTPGAALLASSGVVEGGFNAAVGAFLVCGLLIVVAGLWKPLGRMVSSIPAALANAMLAGVLLSLCFAPVKAIGFNPLFGLPIL
;
A
#
# COMPACT_ATOMS: atom_id res chain seq x y z
N MET A 1 1.76 -24.61 -12.47
CA MET A 1 1.59 -24.23 -11.05
C MET A 1 1.80 -25.39 -10.10
N LEU A 2 0.87 -26.34 -9.89
CA LEU A 2 1.11 -27.43 -8.91
C LEU A 2 2.25 -28.39 -9.31
N ARG A 3 2.55 -28.50 -10.61
CA ARG A 3 3.72 -29.26 -11.13
C ARG A 3 5.07 -28.57 -10.90
N ASP A 4 5.07 -27.26 -10.64
CA ASP A 4 6.28 -26.45 -10.43
C ASP A 4 6.53 -26.18 -8.93
N PHE A 5 5.76 -26.82 -8.06
CA PHE A 5 5.83 -26.65 -6.62
C PHE A 5 7.07 -27.36 -6.07
N SER A 6 8.18 -26.64 -6.06
CA SER A 6 9.43 -27.08 -5.43
C SER A 6 9.60 -26.43 -4.06
N ILE A 7 10.36 -27.06 -3.18
CA ILE A 7 10.79 -26.48 -1.89
C ILE A 7 11.46 -25.12 -2.10
N GLN A 8 12.25 -24.98 -3.16
CA GLN A 8 12.89 -23.71 -3.51
C GLN A 8 11.86 -22.61 -3.83
N SER A 9 10.80 -22.94 -4.59
CA SER A 9 9.73 -21.99 -4.92
C SER A 9 8.96 -21.54 -3.68
N LEU A 10 8.74 -22.44 -2.72
CA LEU A 10 8.13 -22.11 -1.44
C LEU A 10 8.98 -21.13 -0.62
N PHE A 11 10.29 -21.40 -0.51
CA PHE A 11 11.22 -20.50 0.19
C PHE A 11 11.32 -19.13 -0.48
N MET A 12 11.37 -19.09 -1.82
CA MET A 12 11.36 -17.82 -2.56
C MET A 12 10.08 -17.04 -2.32
N GLY A 13 8.92 -17.69 -2.35
CA GLY A 13 7.64 -17.05 -2.04
C GLY A 13 7.59 -16.49 -0.63
N LEU A 14 8.07 -17.25 0.37
CA LEU A 14 8.13 -16.80 1.76
C LEU A 14 9.09 -15.61 1.92
N LEU A 15 10.27 -15.65 1.31
CA LEU A 15 11.22 -14.54 1.34
C LEU A 15 10.66 -13.28 0.71
N ILE A 16 10.03 -13.39 -0.47
CA ILE A 16 9.39 -12.25 -1.14
C ILE A 16 8.27 -11.68 -0.28
N ALA A 17 7.43 -12.53 0.32
CA ALA A 17 6.36 -12.10 1.20
C ALA A 17 6.90 -11.38 2.46
N PHE A 18 7.91 -11.95 3.10
CA PHE A 18 8.51 -11.39 4.32
C PHE A 18 9.24 -10.07 4.04
N VAL A 19 10.12 -10.03 3.04
CA VAL A 19 10.86 -8.82 2.66
C VAL A 19 9.89 -7.73 2.19
N GLY A 20 8.91 -8.10 1.37
CA GLY A 20 7.84 -7.19 0.93
C GLY A 20 7.11 -6.59 2.13
N PHE A 21 6.62 -7.41 3.04
CA PHE A 21 5.92 -6.97 4.26
C PHE A 21 6.79 -6.07 5.15
N ALA A 22 7.99 -6.53 5.50
CA ALA A 22 8.88 -5.80 6.38
C ALA A 22 9.29 -4.42 5.82
N SER A 23 9.36 -4.28 4.49
CA SER A 23 9.83 -3.05 3.85
C SER A 23 8.93 -1.82 4.06
N SER A 24 7.61 -2.01 4.21
CA SER A 24 6.68 -0.86 4.25
C SER A 24 5.45 -1.02 5.13
N PHE A 25 5.38 -2.06 5.98
CA PHE A 25 4.26 -2.20 6.93
C PHE A 25 4.12 -0.98 7.85
N ALA A 26 5.24 -0.38 8.27
CA ALA A 26 5.26 0.79 9.16
C ALA A 26 4.57 1.99 8.53
N VAL A 27 4.75 2.20 7.22
CA VAL A 27 4.08 3.27 6.46
C VAL A 27 2.58 3.05 6.40
N VAL A 28 2.14 1.79 6.24
CA VAL A 28 0.71 1.43 6.24
C VAL A 28 0.08 1.68 7.61
N LEU A 29 0.74 1.27 8.69
CA LEU A 29 0.25 1.55 10.05
C LEU A 29 0.18 3.05 10.34
N HIS A 30 1.20 3.82 9.93
CA HIS A 30 1.18 5.28 10.03
C HIS A 30 0.03 5.88 9.20
N GLY A 31 -0.24 5.36 8.02
CA GLY A 31 -1.35 5.78 7.18
C GLY A 31 -2.72 5.54 7.83
N LEU A 32 -2.94 4.33 8.36
CA LEU A 32 -4.18 3.98 9.06
C LEU A 32 -4.37 4.81 10.33
N GLY A 33 -3.31 5.04 11.11
CA GLY A 33 -3.33 5.94 12.26
C GLY A 33 -3.64 7.39 11.86
N GLY A 34 -3.11 7.85 10.73
CA GLY A 34 -3.34 9.21 10.20
C GLY A 34 -4.81 9.52 9.91
N VAL A 35 -5.61 8.52 9.54
CA VAL A 35 -7.07 8.65 9.34
C VAL A 35 -7.91 8.38 10.60
N GLY A 36 -7.26 8.19 11.75
CA GLY A 36 -7.93 8.04 13.05
C GLY A 36 -8.21 6.59 13.47
N ALA A 37 -7.47 5.60 12.94
CA ALA A 37 -7.55 4.23 13.43
C ALA A 37 -6.93 4.11 14.84
N THR A 38 -7.57 3.35 15.73
CA THR A 38 -6.92 2.86 16.95
C THR A 38 -5.87 1.80 16.62
N GLU A 39 -4.97 1.48 17.54
CA GLU A 39 -3.94 0.44 17.32
C GLU A 39 -4.55 -0.92 16.92
N ALA A 40 -5.64 -1.32 17.59
CA ALA A 40 -6.36 -2.55 17.27
C ALA A 40 -7.00 -2.50 15.87
N GLN A 41 -7.55 -1.34 15.46
CA GLN A 41 -8.11 -1.15 14.13
C GLN A 41 -7.03 -1.14 13.04
N ALA A 42 -5.88 -0.50 13.30
CA ALA A 42 -4.75 -0.49 12.38
C ALA A 42 -4.16 -1.89 12.18
N ALA A 43 -4.01 -2.68 13.26
CA ALA A 43 -3.59 -4.07 13.18
C ALA A 43 -4.59 -4.94 12.39
N SER A 44 -5.88 -4.78 12.66
CA SER A 44 -6.95 -5.47 11.92
C SER A 44 -6.96 -5.08 10.43
N GLY A 45 -6.81 -3.79 10.12
CA GLY A 45 -6.73 -3.28 8.75
C GLY A 45 -5.51 -3.82 7.99
N LEU A 46 -4.34 -3.87 8.64
CA LEU A 46 -3.14 -4.44 8.06
C LEU A 46 -3.27 -5.95 7.79
N MET A 47 -3.92 -6.68 8.70
CA MET A 47 -4.26 -8.10 8.51
C MET A 47 -5.20 -8.27 7.31
N ALA A 48 -6.28 -7.49 7.25
CA ALA A 48 -7.25 -7.56 6.15
C ALA A 48 -6.59 -7.26 4.79
N LEU A 49 -5.70 -6.25 4.75
CA LEU A 49 -4.91 -5.92 3.56
C LEU A 49 -4.02 -7.09 3.13
N SER A 50 -3.25 -7.65 4.05
CA SER A 50 -2.32 -8.76 3.79
C SER A 50 -3.05 -10.01 3.28
N ILE A 51 -4.16 -10.38 3.92
CA ILE A 51 -4.99 -11.52 3.51
C ILE A 51 -5.59 -11.26 2.12
N SER A 52 -6.18 -10.09 1.89
CA SER A 52 -6.81 -9.74 0.61
C SER A 52 -5.82 -9.81 -0.55
N MET A 53 -4.59 -9.34 -0.34
CA MET A 53 -3.54 -9.37 -1.37
C MET A 53 -3.06 -10.80 -1.64
N GLY A 54 -2.84 -11.61 -0.60
CA GLY A 54 -2.48 -13.01 -0.76
C GLY A 54 -3.56 -13.80 -1.49
N VAL A 55 -4.83 -13.61 -1.12
CA VAL A 55 -5.98 -14.23 -1.80
C VAL A 55 -6.06 -13.78 -3.26
N CYS A 56 -5.93 -12.47 -3.54
CA CYS A 56 -5.94 -11.96 -4.91
C CYS A 56 -4.77 -12.51 -5.74
N ALA A 57 -3.56 -12.58 -5.17
CA ALA A 57 -2.39 -13.14 -5.84
C ALA A 57 -2.62 -14.61 -6.21
N ILE A 58 -3.14 -15.42 -5.28
CA ILE A 58 -3.46 -16.84 -5.52
C ILE A 58 -4.53 -16.98 -6.60
N ILE A 59 -5.65 -16.26 -6.49
CA ILE A 59 -6.77 -16.35 -7.42
C ILE A 59 -6.34 -15.94 -8.83
N LEU A 60 -5.69 -14.78 -8.96
CA LEU A 60 -5.24 -14.27 -10.26
C LEU A 60 -4.14 -15.14 -10.86
N SER A 61 -3.20 -15.62 -10.06
CA SER A 61 -2.15 -16.52 -10.53
C SER A 61 -2.73 -17.84 -11.03
N ALA A 62 -3.70 -18.42 -10.31
CA ALA A 62 -4.38 -19.64 -10.73
C ALA A 62 -5.22 -19.44 -12.01
N ALA A 63 -5.96 -18.33 -12.09
CA ALA A 63 -6.84 -18.03 -13.22
C ALA A 63 -6.06 -17.71 -14.50
N THR A 64 -4.99 -16.92 -14.40
CA THR A 64 -4.16 -16.51 -15.54
C THR A 64 -3.05 -17.50 -15.87
N ARG A 65 -2.77 -18.45 -14.97
CA ARG A 65 -1.62 -19.38 -15.04
C ARG A 65 -0.26 -18.68 -15.12
N LEU A 66 -0.16 -17.46 -14.60
CA LEU A 66 1.06 -16.66 -14.51
C LEU A 66 1.45 -16.42 -13.04
N PRO A 67 2.73 -16.28 -12.69
CA PRO A 67 3.15 -15.94 -11.32
C PRO A 67 2.87 -14.46 -11.02
N ILE A 68 1.62 -14.15 -10.65
CA ILE A 68 1.16 -12.79 -10.37
C ILE A 68 1.48 -12.44 -8.91
N SER A 69 2.09 -11.27 -8.70
CA SER A 69 2.27 -10.65 -7.39
C SER A 69 1.36 -9.43 -7.27
N ILE A 70 0.74 -9.26 -6.10
CA ILE A 70 -0.10 -8.10 -5.77
C ILE A 70 0.69 -7.20 -4.85
N ALA A 71 0.95 -5.97 -5.30
CA ALA A 71 1.60 -4.93 -4.50
C ALA A 71 0.56 -3.98 -3.90
N TRP A 72 0.85 -3.43 -2.72
CA TRP A 72 0.02 -2.36 -2.13
C TRP A 72 0.54 -1.03 -2.63
N SER A 73 -0.27 0.02 -2.47
CA SER A 73 0.14 1.37 -2.80
C SER A 73 0.85 2.03 -1.62
N THR A 74 2.19 1.97 -1.60
CA THR A 74 3.00 2.75 -0.62
C THR A 74 2.69 4.25 -0.70
N PRO A 75 2.54 4.87 -1.90
CA PRO A 75 2.10 6.25 -2.00
C PRO A 75 0.69 6.47 -1.45
N GLY A 76 -0.20 5.48 -1.59
CA GLY A 76 -1.53 5.52 -0.97
C GLY A 76 -1.46 5.55 0.55
N ALA A 77 -0.62 4.72 1.17
CA ALA A 77 -0.41 4.73 2.61
C ALA A 77 0.18 6.08 3.09
N ALA A 78 1.16 6.63 2.35
CA ALA A 78 1.72 7.96 2.63
C ALA A 78 0.65 9.06 2.52
N LEU A 79 -0.23 9.00 1.51
CA LEU A 79 -1.34 9.92 1.36
C LEU A 79 -2.26 9.88 2.58
N LEU A 80 -2.66 8.69 3.04
CA LEU A 80 -3.49 8.54 4.24
C LEU A 80 -2.86 9.16 5.49
N ALA A 81 -1.55 8.99 5.65
CA ALA A 81 -0.83 9.57 6.77
C ALA A 81 -0.91 11.11 6.76
N SER A 82 -1.04 11.71 5.56
CA SER A 82 -1.18 13.16 5.38
C SER A 82 -2.63 13.67 5.31
N SER A 83 -3.62 12.78 5.12
CA SER A 83 -5.03 13.17 4.96
C SER A 83 -5.68 13.70 6.23
N GLY A 84 -5.15 13.35 7.40
CA GLY A 84 -5.73 13.69 8.70
C GLY A 84 -7.00 12.90 9.04
N VAL A 85 -7.56 13.19 10.22
CA VAL A 85 -8.76 12.50 10.72
C VAL A 85 -9.98 12.94 9.91
N VAL A 86 -10.69 11.97 9.36
CA VAL A 86 -11.89 12.19 8.55
C VAL A 86 -13.10 12.44 9.44
N GLU A 87 -14.00 13.34 9.03
CA GLU A 87 -15.32 13.49 9.68
C GLU A 87 -16.09 12.15 9.61
N GLY A 88 -16.47 11.61 10.78
CA GLY A 88 -17.02 10.25 10.91
C GLY A 88 -16.00 9.17 11.27
N GLY A 89 -14.73 9.54 11.47
CA GLY A 89 -13.67 8.69 12.02
C GLY A 89 -13.25 7.54 11.10
N PHE A 90 -12.62 6.52 11.69
CA PHE A 90 -12.07 5.38 10.94
C PHE A 90 -13.14 4.63 10.10
N ASN A 91 -14.38 4.54 10.58
CA ASN A 91 -15.46 3.88 9.84
C ASN A 91 -15.79 4.62 8.52
N ALA A 92 -15.80 5.96 8.55
CA ALA A 92 -15.97 6.76 7.33
C ALA A 92 -14.80 6.55 6.38
N ALA A 93 -13.57 6.48 6.90
CA ALA A 93 -12.38 6.18 6.10
C ALA A 93 -12.48 4.80 5.42
N VAL A 94 -12.90 3.75 6.15
CA VAL A 94 -13.14 2.40 5.60
C VAL A 94 -14.21 2.42 4.49
N GLY A 95 -15.32 3.13 4.71
CA GLY A 95 -16.35 3.31 3.68
C GLY A 95 -15.83 4.00 2.43
N ALA A 96 -15.07 5.09 2.59
CA ALA A 96 -14.42 5.79 1.50
C ALA A 96 -13.43 4.88 0.74
N PHE A 97 -12.70 4.02 1.44
CA PHE A 97 -11.82 3.02 0.84
C PHE A 97 -12.56 2.02 -0.04
N LEU A 98 -13.69 1.48 0.44
CA LEU A 98 -14.50 0.54 -0.32
C LEU A 98 -15.09 1.20 -1.57
N VAL A 99 -15.60 2.43 -1.45
CA VAL A 99 -16.13 3.20 -2.58
C VAL A 99 -15.01 3.51 -3.59
N CYS A 100 -13.85 3.97 -3.13
CA CYS A 100 -12.69 4.22 -3.99
C CYS A 100 -12.24 2.95 -4.72
N GLY A 101 -12.15 1.82 -4.00
CA GLY A 101 -11.82 0.52 -4.59
C GLY A 101 -12.80 0.10 -5.68
N LEU A 102 -14.11 0.27 -5.44
CA LEU A 102 -15.14 0.01 -6.45
C LEU A 102 -14.97 0.92 -7.68
N LEU A 103 -14.73 2.21 -7.46
CA LEU A 103 -14.50 3.17 -8.55
C LEU A 103 -13.25 2.82 -9.36
N ILE A 104 -12.17 2.38 -8.71
CA ILE A 104 -10.95 1.91 -9.38
C ILE A 104 -11.23 0.67 -10.24
N VAL A 105 -12.00 -0.28 -9.74
CA VAL A 105 -12.41 -1.47 -10.51
C VAL A 105 -13.25 -1.06 -11.73
N VAL A 106 -14.25 -0.18 -11.53
CA VAL A 106 -15.07 0.35 -12.63
C VAL A 106 -14.21 1.08 -13.65
N ALA A 107 -13.28 1.93 -13.21
CA ALA A 107 -12.33 2.65 -14.06
C ALA A 107 -11.44 1.69 -14.88
N GLY A 108 -10.95 0.61 -14.27
CA GLY A 108 -10.15 -0.41 -14.96
C GLY A 108 -10.93 -1.21 -16.00
N LEU A 109 -12.22 -1.47 -15.74
CA LEU A 109 -13.11 -2.12 -16.71
C LEU A 109 -13.53 -1.15 -17.84
N TRP A 110 -13.52 0.16 -17.57
CA TRP A 110 -13.92 1.20 -18.53
C TRP A 110 -12.73 1.63 -19.42
N LYS A 111 -12.53 0.89 -20.51
CA LYS A 111 -11.44 1.09 -21.50
C LYS A 111 -11.11 2.55 -21.91
N PRO A 112 -12.05 3.44 -22.25
CA PRO A 112 -11.73 4.84 -22.57
C PRO A 112 -11.10 5.60 -21.41
N LEU A 113 -11.59 5.41 -20.18
CA LEU A 113 -11.04 6.07 -19.00
C LEU A 113 -9.63 5.56 -18.70
N GLY A 114 -9.41 4.25 -18.81
CA GLY A 114 -8.08 3.66 -18.73
C GLY A 114 -7.09 4.25 -19.74
N ARG A 115 -7.53 4.49 -20.99
CA ARG A 115 -6.70 5.16 -22.02
C ARG A 115 -6.36 6.61 -21.65
N MET A 116 -7.32 7.34 -21.08
CA MET A 116 -7.10 8.71 -20.62
C MET A 116 -6.09 8.74 -19.46
N VAL A 117 -6.22 7.85 -18.48
CA VAL A 117 -5.26 7.73 -17.37
C VAL A 117 -3.87 7.35 -17.89
N SER A 118 -3.78 6.42 -18.86
CA SER A 118 -2.49 6.05 -19.46
C SER A 118 -1.88 7.16 -20.34
N SER A 119 -2.65 8.19 -20.71
CA SER A 119 -2.16 9.34 -21.47
C SER A 119 -1.52 10.43 -20.60
N ILE A 120 -1.60 10.30 -19.26
CA ILE A 120 -0.97 11.24 -18.34
C ILE A 120 0.57 11.20 -18.55
N PRO A 121 1.21 12.34 -18.87
CA PRO A 121 2.65 12.40 -19.03
C PRO A 121 3.40 11.85 -17.80
N ALA A 122 4.40 11.00 -18.04
CA ALA A 122 5.18 10.38 -16.96
C ALA A 122 5.82 11.42 -16.01
N ALA A 123 6.22 12.58 -16.54
CA ALA A 123 6.74 13.69 -15.73
C ALA A 123 5.72 14.20 -14.70
N LEU A 124 4.43 14.32 -15.08
CA LEU A 124 3.36 14.74 -14.17
C LEU A 124 3.05 13.64 -13.14
N ALA A 125 2.98 12.37 -13.57
CA ALA A 125 2.78 11.25 -12.66
C ALA A 125 3.91 11.15 -11.61
N ASN A 126 5.16 11.30 -12.03
CA ASN A 126 6.32 11.32 -11.13
C ASN A 126 6.31 12.53 -10.20
N ALA A 127 5.90 13.71 -10.68
CA ALA A 127 5.76 14.90 -9.84
C ALA A 127 4.67 14.72 -8.75
N MET A 128 3.53 14.11 -9.11
CA MET A 128 2.47 13.77 -8.14
C MET A 128 2.98 12.78 -7.09
N LEU A 129 3.68 11.72 -7.54
CA LEU A 129 4.30 10.73 -6.64
C LEU A 129 5.31 11.39 -5.69
N ALA A 130 6.19 12.25 -6.21
CA ALA A 130 7.17 12.98 -5.42
C ALA A 130 6.49 13.86 -4.36
N GLY A 131 5.42 14.58 -4.73
CA GLY A 131 4.66 15.41 -3.79
C GLY A 131 4.07 14.61 -2.64
N VAL A 132 3.46 13.45 -2.92
CA VAL A 132 2.87 12.58 -1.89
C VAL A 132 3.93 11.96 -0.97
N LEU A 133 5.09 11.60 -1.52
CA LEU A 133 6.18 10.97 -0.75
C LEU A 133 7.06 11.97 0.02
N LEU A 134 7.06 13.26 -0.36
CA LEU A 134 7.94 14.28 0.23
C LEU A 134 7.84 14.33 1.76
N SER A 135 6.62 14.28 2.30
CA SER A 135 6.38 14.29 3.75
C SER A 135 7.02 13.09 4.45
N LEU A 136 7.00 11.92 3.81
CA LEU A 136 7.62 10.70 4.30
C LEU A 136 9.15 10.78 4.21
N CYS A 137 9.70 11.33 3.12
CA CYS A 137 11.14 11.53 2.94
C CYS A 137 11.74 12.48 3.99
N PHE A 138 11.00 13.49 4.43
CA PHE A 138 11.44 14.39 5.50
C PHE A 138 11.21 13.87 6.92
N ALA A 139 10.50 12.74 7.09
CA ALA A 139 10.20 12.22 8.43
C ALA A 139 11.47 11.84 9.23
N PRO A 140 12.48 11.15 8.66
CA PRO A 140 13.73 10.86 9.38
C PRO A 140 14.49 12.13 9.82
N VAL A 141 14.56 13.13 8.94
CA VAL A 141 15.24 14.41 9.25
C VAL A 141 14.53 15.14 10.38
N LYS A 142 13.19 15.17 10.37
CA LYS A 142 12.39 15.74 11.47
C LYS A 142 12.58 14.96 12.78
N ALA A 143 12.75 13.65 12.72
CA ALA A 143 12.97 12.82 13.91
C ALA A 143 14.29 13.18 14.63
N ILE A 144 15.34 13.57 13.91
CA ILE A 144 16.61 14.04 14.51
C ILE A 144 16.39 15.29 15.36
N GLY A 145 15.55 16.21 14.91
CA GLY A 145 15.23 17.43 15.65
C GLY A 145 14.46 17.16 16.96
N PHE A 146 13.70 16.07 17.03
CA PHE A 146 12.97 15.67 18.23
C PHE A 146 13.81 14.79 19.18
N ASN A 147 14.53 13.81 18.64
CA ASN A 147 15.38 12.91 19.41
C ASN A 147 16.63 12.52 18.59
N PRO A 148 17.75 13.25 18.76
CA PRO A 148 18.93 13.06 17.93
C PRO A 148 19.59 11.70 18.11
N LEU A 149 19.46 11.08 19.28
CA LEU A 149 20.07 9.77 19.58
C LEU A 149 19.44 8.64 18.76
N PHE A 150 18.12 8.68 18.54
CA PHE A 150 17.40 7.69 17.72
C PHE A 150 17.21 8.13 16.27
N GLY A 151 17.29 9.43 15.97
CA GLY A 151 17.15 9.94 14.60
C GLY A 151 18.40 9.77 13.74
N LEU A 152 19.60 9.94 14.31
CA LEU A 152 20.87 9.81 13.59
C LEU A 152 21.09 8.41 12.95
N PRO A 153 20.77 7.29 13.62
CA PRO A 153 20.93 5.95 13.05
C PRO A 153 19.96 5.59 11.91
N ILE A 154 18.94 6.43 11.63
CA ILE A 154 17.93 6.17 10.58
C ILE A 154 18.43 6.66 9.20
N LEU A 155 19.38 7.60 9.17
CA LEU A 155 20.03 8.10 7.94
C LEU A 155 21.19 7.19 7.51
#